data_AF-A0A2P2JHE6-F1
#
_entry.id   AF-A0A2P2JHE6-F1
#
_cell.length_a   1.000
_cell.length_b   1.000
_cell.length_c   1.000
_cell.angle_alpha   90.00
_cell.angle_beta   90.00
_cell.angle_gamma   90.00
#
_symmetry.space_group_name_H-M   'P 1'
#
loop_
_entity.id
_entity.type
_entity.pdbx_description
1 polymer ?
#
loop_
_entity_poly.entity_id
_entity_poly.type
_entity_poly.pdbx_seq_one_letter_code
_entity_poly.pdbx_strand_id
1 'polypeptide(L)' 'MAGEPEDQNPRFFVAVHVGAGYHSSSNEKALRSAMKRACLAAASILRKGPGGCLDAVTAAVQVLEVRIWYEP' A
#
# COMPACT_ATOMS: atom_id res chain seq x y z
N MET A 1 37.41 -10.16 2.20
CA MET A 1 36.11 -10.27 2.89
C MET A 1 35.05 -10.41 1.82
N ALA A 2 34.54 -11.62 1.59
CA ALA A 2 33.40 -11.81 0.70
C ALA A 2 32.15 -11.36 1.45
N GLY A 3 31.43 -10.36 0.92
CA GLY A 3 30.14 -9.96 1.46
C GLY A 3 29.15 -11.11 1.29
N GLU A 4 28.45 -11.44 2.37
CA GLU A 4 27.34 -12.39 2.37
C GLU A 4 26.33 -12.00 1.28
N PRO A 5 25.68 -12.95 0.60
CA PRO A 5 24.63 -12.63 -0.35
C PRO A 5 23.49 -11.95 0.39
N GLU A 6 23.34 -10.63 0.21
CA GLU A 6 22.18 -9.89 0.70
C GLU A 6 20.91 -10.61 0.18
N ASP A 7 19.99 -10.89 1.10
CA ASP A 7 18.73 -11.59 0.83
C ASP A 7 18.03 -10.94 -0.38
N GLN A 8 18.07 -11.62 -1.53
CA GLN A 8 17.59 -11.10 -2.83
C GLN A 8 16.07 -10.82 -2.84
N ASN A 9 15.38 -11.10 -1.74
CA ASN A 9 13.96 -10.84 -1.57
C ASN A 9 13.71 -10.00 -0.30
N PRO A 10 13.83 -8.67 -0.38
CA PRO A 10 13.64 -7.80 0.79
C PRO A 10 12.32 -8.11 1.49
N ARG A 11 12.40 -8.44 2.78
CA ARG A 11 11.22 -8.69 3.62
C ARG A 11 10.62 -7.34 4.03
N PHE A 12 9.35 -7.14 3.71
CA PHE A 12 8.61 -5.93 4.07
C PHE A 12 7.17 -6.26 4.45
N PHE A 13 6.53 -5.32 5.13
CA PHE A 13 5.13 -5.39 5.51
C PHE A 13 4.45 -4.05 5.20
N VAL A 14 3.22 -4.11 4.69
CA VAL A 14 2.40 -2.94 4.40
C VAL A 14 1.05 -3.11 5.08
N ALA A 15 0.69 -2.15 5.93
CA ALA A 15 -0.64 -2.02 6.49
C ALA A 15 -1.22 -0.64 6.13
N VAL A 16 -2.50 -0.63 5.76
CA VAL A 16 -3.27 0.58 5.43
C VAL A 16 -4.62 0.50 6.12
N HIS A 17 -5.25 1.65 6.37
CA HIS A 17 -6.62 1.73 6.88
C HIS A 17 -7.38 2.83 6.11
N VAL A 18 -8.71 2.73 6.06
CA VAL A 18 -9.60 3.68 5.37
C VAL A 18 -10.55 4.29 6.37
N GLY A 19 -10.06 5.27 7.15
CA GLY A 19 -10.82 5.92 8.22
C GLY A 19 -11.34 4.96 9.29
N ALA A 20 -12.03 5.48 10.30
CA ALA A 20 -12.78 4.71 11.28
C ALA A 20 -14.14 5.38 11.46
N GLY A 21 -15.23 4.61 11.50
CA GLY A 21 -16.59 5.17 11.61
C GLY A 21 -17.66 4.29 10.94
N TYR A 22 -18.84 4.86 10.72
CA TYR A 22 -19.93 4.15 10.03
C TYR A 22 -19.62 4.01 8.54
N HIS A 23 -19.42 2.77 8.09
CA HIS A 23 -19.26 2.44 6.69
C HIS A 23 -20.55 1.76 6.25
N SER A 24 -21.23 2.30 5.24
CA SER A 24 -22.39 1.60 4.68
C SER A 24 -21.92 0.24 4.12
N SER A 25 -22.76 -0.79 4.25
CA SER A 25 -22.45 -2.12 3.69
C SER A 25 -22.20 -2.07 2.18
N SER A 26 -22.80 -1.10 1.48
CA SER A 26 -22.54 -0.82 0.05
C SER A 26 -21.07 -0.45 -0.22
N ASN A 27 -20.41 0.22 0.73
CA ASN A 27 -19.05 0.74 0.55
C ASN A 27 -17.96 -0.24 0.96
N GLU A 28 -18.28 -1.30 1.71
CA GLU A 28 -17.30 -2.27 2.22
C GLU A 28 -16.45 -2.87 1.09
N LYS A 29 -17.09 -3.26 -0.01
CA LYS A 29 -16.41 -3.83 -1.18
C LYS A 29 -15.47 -2.81 -1.85
N ALA A 30 -15.93 -1.56 -2.00
CA ALA A 30 -15.16 -0.50 -2.61
C ALA A 30 -13.92 -0.13 -1.78
N LEU A 31 -14.09 -0.08 -0.46
CA LEU A 31 -13.07 0.23 0.54
C LEU A 31 -12.04 -0.90 0.69
N ARG A 32 -12.48 -2.15 0.78
CA ARG A 32 -11.59 -3.32 0.76
C ARG A 32 -10.76 -3.38 -0.52
N SER A 33 -11.38 -3.05 -1.66
CA SER A 33 -10.70 -2.96 -2.95
C SER A 33 -9.66 -1.82 -2.98
N ALA A 34 -9.96 -0.68 -2.34
CA ALA A 34 -9.02 0.43 -2.16
C ALA A 34 -7.78 0.02 -1.36
N MET A 35 -7.99 -0.58 -0.19
CA MET A 35 -6.89 -1.05 0.66
C MET A 35 -6.02 -2.08 -0.05
N LYS A 36 -6.63 -3.05 -0.75
CA LYS A 36 -5.87 -4.05 -1.52
C LYS A 36 -4.95 -3.39 -2.55
N ARG A 37 -5.45 -2.42 -3.32
CA ARG A 37 -4.63 -1.72 -4.32
C ARG A 37 -3.54 -0.86 -3.67
N ALA A 38 -3.83 -0.21 -2.55
CA ALA A 38 -2.84 0.59 -1.83
C ALA A 38 -1.67 -0.29 -1.34
N CYS A 39 -1.96 -1.46 -0.76
CA CYS A 39 -0.93 -2.41 -0.36
C CYS A 39 -0.07 -2.89 -1.53
N LEU A 40 -0.69 -3.19 -2.68
CA LEU A 40 0.03 -3.64 -3.88
C LEU A 40 0.92 -2.53 -4.47
N ALA A 41 0.48 -1.27 -4.44
CA ALA A 41 1.27 -0.14 -4.91
C ALA A 41 2.54 0.06 -4.06
N ALA A 42 2.41 0.06 -2.74
CA ALA A 42 3.56 0.12 -1.83
C ALA A 42 4.49 -1.09 -1.99
N ALA A 43 3.93 -2.31 -2.07
CA ALA A 43 4.71 -3.53 -2.25
C ALA A 43 5.52 -3.52 -3.56
N SER A 44 4.99 -2.94 -4.64
CA SER A 44 5.70 -2.83 -5.92
C SER A 44 6.96 -1.96 -5.81
N ILE A 45 6.95 -0.95 -4.94
CA ILE A 45 8.11 -0.10 -4.68
C ILE A 45 9.10 -0.81 -3.76
N LEU A 46 8.63 -1.40 -2.65
CA LEU A 46 9.48 -2.08 -1.67
C LEU A 46 10.19 -3.32 -2.24
N ARG A 47 9.62 -3.94 -3.28
CA ARG A 47 10.26 -5.03 -4.03
C ARG A 47 11.51 -4.62 -4.81
N LYS A 48 11.70 -3.33 -5.09
CA LYS A 48 12.84 -2.85 -5.90
C LYS A 48 14.15 -2.79 -5.11
N GLY A 49 14.09 -2.95 -3.78
CA GLY A 49 15.24 -2.92 -2.91
C GLY A 49 15.08 -1.92 -1.76
N PRO A 50 16.11 -1.81 -0.90
CA PRO A 50 16.11 -0.88 0.22
C PRO A 50 16.06 0.58 -0.26
N GLY A 51 15.44 1.46 0.55
CA GLY A 51 15.47 2.91 0.32
C GLY A 51 14.22 3.57 -0.27
N GLY A 52 13.14 2.83 -0.50
CA GLY A 52 11.89 3.37 -1.08
C GLY A 52 10.69 3.48 -0.12
N CYS A 53 10.90 3.45 1.20
CA CYS A 53 9.78 3.41 2.17
C CYS A 53 8.87 4.63 2.08
N LEU A 54 9.44 5.82 1.92
CA LEU A 54 8.66 7.06 1.79
C LEU A 54 7.85 7.07 0.48
N ASP A 55 8.45 6.63 -0.62
CA ASP A 55 7.77 6.49 -1.91
C ASP A 55 6.66 5.43 -1.84
N ALA A 56 6.89 4.33 -1.13
CA ALA A 56 5.91 3.28 -0.92
C ALA A 56 4.68 3.78 -0.15
N VAL A 57 4.89 4.53 0.93
CA VAL A 57 3.79 5.15 1.69
C VAL A 57 3.06 6.19 0.84
N THR A 58 3.80 7.03 0.11
CA THR A 58 3.22 8.03 -0.80
C THR A 58 2.33 7.37 -1.85
N ALA A 59 2.79 6.30 -2.49
CA ALA A 59 2.01 5.56 -3.48
C ALA A 59 0.76 4.91 -2.87
N ALA A 60 0.84 4.36 -1.66
CA ALA A 60 -0.33 3.81 -0.97
C ALA A 60 -1.38 4.90 -0.69
N VAL A 61 -0.96 6.07 -0.19
CA VAL A 61 -1.85 7.20 0.11
C VAL A 61 -2.51 7.73 -1.15
N GLN A 62 -1.76 7.93 -2.24
CA GLN A 62 -2.32 8.36 -3.53
C GLN A 62 -3.45 7.43 -4.03
N VAL A 63 -3.31 6.11 -3.85
CA VAL A 63 -4.36 5.15 -4.22
C VAL A 63 -5.63 5.30 -3.37
N LEU A 64 -5.49 5.68 -2.09
CA LEU A 64 -6.62 5.88 -1.19
C LEU A 64 -7.32 7.23 -1.45
N GLU A 65 -6.55 8.30 -1.68
CA GLU A 65 -7.09 9.65 -1.88
C GLU A 65 -7.91 9.78 -3.17
N VAL A 66 -7.50 9.11 -4.25
CA VAL A 66 -8.19 9.17 -5.56
C VAL A 66 -9.58 8.51 -5.55
N ARG A 67 -9.91 7.69 -4.54
CA ARG A 67 -11.16 6.89 -4.51
C ARG A 67 -12.10 7.17 -3.36
N ILE A 68 -11.75 8.05 -2.43
CA ILE A 68 -12.63 8.37 -1.29
C ILE A 68 -13.53 9.58 -1.61
N TRP A 69 -13.18 10.41 -2.60
CA TRP A 69 -13.90 11.66 -2.89
C TRP A 69 -14.52 11.76 -4.28
N TYR A 70 -14.35 10.77 -5.16
CA TYR A 70 -14.85 10.84 -6.53
C TYR A 70 -15.46 9.51 -6.97
N GLU A 71 -16.77 9.45 -6.99
CA GLU A 71 -17.57 8.44 -7.67
C GLU A 71 -18.56 9.20 -8.58
N PRO A 72 -18.62 8.97 -9.90
CA PRO A 72 -19.69 9.49 -10.74
C PRO A 72 -21.02 8.77 -10.50
#